data_AF-A0A3D2QBH2-F1
#
_entry.id   AF-A0A3D2QBH2-F1
#
_cell.length_a   1.000
_cell.length_b   1.000
_cell.length_c   1.000
_cell.angle_alpha   90.00
_cell.angle_beta   90.00
_cell.angle_gamma   90.00
#
_symmetry.space_group_name_H-M   'P 1'
#
loop_
_entity.id
_entity.type
_entity.pdbx_description
1 polymer ?
#
loop_
_entity_poly.entity_id
_entity_poly.type
_entity_poly.pdbx_seq_one_letter_code
_entity_poly.pdbx_strand_id
1 'polypeptide(L)'
;MSEKKMAALVYGRMAHHLDHIAPLCELLSIPLIVTEIDLLESAKKYYPFIETVYWGYPELGDQVLSRFDLLFCSLTRSFVDSIFSFAQHVHQKRVATVWCPHGNSDKGQRTYFMEGLNEERAALVYGQKIIDFLIQKGVYSQLQAALPIGNFRHAHYLKHKEHYTALLQEEVVKKLPVLPQTLLYA
;
A
#
# COMPACT_ATOMS: atom_id res chain seq x y z
N MET A 1 7.94 21.69 13.43
CA MET A 1 7.81 20.87 12.21
C MET A 1 6.35 20.49 12.10
N SER A 2 5.70 20.71 10.95
CA SER A 2 4.30 20.29 10.75
C SER A 2 4.22 18.79 11.00
N GLU A 3 3.44 18.37 11.99
CA GLU A 3 3.16 16.96 12.24
C GLU A 3 2.54 16.37 10.96
N LYS A 4 3.12 15.28 10.45
CA LYS A 4 2.65 14.66 9.21
C LYS A 4 1.29 14.03 9.50
N LYS A 5 0.22 14.63 8.96
CA LYS A 5 -1.17 14.17 9.13
C LYS A 5 -1.54 12.97 8.25
N MET A 6 -0.55 12.27 7.71
CA MET A 6 -0.71 11.19 6.74
C MET A 6 0.20 10.02 7.08
N ALA A 7 -0.30 8.81 6.88
CA ALA A 7 0.46 7.57 6.98
C ALA A 7 -0.03 6.56 5.94
N ALA A 8 0.74 5.49 5.74
CA ALA A 8 0.25 4.32 5.03
C ALA A 8 0.08 3.13 5.98
N LEU A 9 -0.78 2.18 5.61
CA LEU A 9 -1.06 0.98 6.38
C LEU A 9 -0.97 -0.28 5.53
N VAL A 10 -0.20 -1.25 6.03
CA VAL A 10 -0.33 -2.66 5.65
C VAL A 10 -0.90 -3.43 6.85
N TYR A 11 -2.15 -3.86 6.70
CA TYR A 11 -2.90 -4.58 7.72
C TYR A 11 -2.86 -6.09 7.46
N GLY A 12 -2.60 -6.87 8.52
CA GLY A 12 -2.47 -8.32 8.47
C GLY A 12 -1.23 -8.78 7.71
N ARG A 13 -1.10 -10.09 7.48
CA ARG A 13 0.07 -10.71 6.84
C ARG A 13 0.05 -10.60 5.31
N MET A 14 0.03 -9.37 4.81
CA MET A 14 -0.04 -9.06 3.38
C MET A 14 1.30 -8.53 2.86
N ALA A 15 2.34 -9.36 2.89
CA ALA A 15 3.71 -8.96 2.54
C ALA A 15 3.83 -8.36 1.13
N HIS A 16 3.06 -8.90 0.18
CA HIS A 16 3.02 -8.39 -1.20
C HIS A 16 2.51 -6.95 -1.32
N HIS A 17 1.85 -6.40 -0.29
CA HIS A 17 1.48 -4.98 -0.29
C HIS A 17 2.66 -4.05 -0.01
N LEU A 18 3.75 -4.53 0.59
CA LEU A 18 4.95 -3.71 0.80
C LEU A 18 5.49 -3.18 -0.53
N ASP A 19 5.41 -3.99 -1.60
CA ASP A 19 6.01 -3.66 -2.90
C ASP A 19 5.39 -2.44 -3.60
N HIS A 20 4.19 -2.02 -3.21
CA HIS A 20 3.59 -0.78 -3.72
C HIS A 20 3.33 0.25 -2.63
N ILE A 21 3.17 -0.15 -1.36
CA ILE A 21 2.97 0.82 -0.28
C ILE A 21 4.29 1.43 0.17
N ALA A 22 5.37 0.66 0.33
CA ALA A 22 6.64 1.21 0.82
C ALA A 22 7.27 2.23 -0.15
N PRO A 23 7.29 2.01 -1.48
CA PRO A 23 7.73 3.04 -2.42
C PRO A 23 6.85 4.30 -2.40
N LEU A 24 5.55 4.15 -2.13
CA LEU A 24 4.63 5.28 -1.97
C LEU A 24 4.96 6.08 -0.70
N CYS A 25 5.29 5.41 0.40
CA CYS A 25 5.73 6.05 1.63
C CYS A 25 6.96 6.93 1.42
N GLU A 26 7.94 6.45 0.66
CA GLU A 26 9.11 7.25 0.33
C GLU A 26 8.74 8.46 -0.54
N LEU A 27 7.93 8.23 -1.58
CA LEU A 27 7.50 9.28 -2.52
C LEU A 27 6.78 10.42 -1.80
N LEU A 28 5.89 10.08 -0.87
CA LEU A 28 5.11 11.06 -0.10
C LEU A 28 5.81 11.51 1.19
N SER A 29 6.97 10.93 1.50
CA SER A 29 7.67 11.14 2.77
C SER A 29 6.76 10.92 3.98
N ILE A 30 6.00 9.81 4.03
CA ILE A 30 5.09 9.44 5.13
C ILE A 30 5.54 8.13 5.79
N PRO A 31 5.20 7.89 7.07
CA PRO A 31 5.51 6.63 7.73
C PRO A 31 4.64 5.48 7.21
N LEU A 32 5.22 4.28 7.21
CA LEU A 32 4.52 3.02 7.02
C LEU A 32 4.16 2.41 8.37
N ILE A 33 2.87 2.15 8.59
CA ILE A 33 2.38 1.37 9.73
C ILE A 33 2.19 -0.07 9.28
N VAL A 34 2.74 -1.01 10.03
CA VAL A 34 2.52 -2.44 9.88
C VAL A 34 1.94 -3.05 11.15
N THR A 35 1.10 -4.08 11.00
CA THR A 35 0.45 -4.74 12.14
C THR A 35 1.08 -6.08 12.52
N GLU A 36 2.07 -6.54 11.76
CA GLU A 36 2.74 -7.82 11.98
C GLU A 36 4.27 -7.61 12.08
N ILE A 37 4.91 -8.39 12.94
CA ILE A 37 6.35 -8.26 13.20
C ILE A 37 7.18 -8.72 12.00
N ASP A 38 6.77 -9.80 11.32
CA ASP A 38 7.42 -10.29 10.10
C ASP A 38 7.38 -9.25 8.96
N LEU A 39 6.32 -8.44 8.89
CA LEU A 39 6.23 -7.29 8.00
C LEU A 39 7.16 -6.16 8.41
N LEU A 40 7.31 -5.88 9.70
CA LEU A 40 8.29 -4.89 10.18
C LEU A 40 9.71 -5.29 9.77
N GLU A 41 10.06 -6.56 9.95
CA GLU A 41 11.35 -7.12 9.55
C GLU A 41 11.54 -7.04 8.04
N SER A 42 10.52 -7.44 7.27
CA SER A 42 10.53 -7.34 5.81
C SER A 42 10.69 -5.90 5.32
N ALA A 43 9.97 -4.95 5.92
CA ALA A 43 10.08 -3.54 5.58
C ALA A 43 11.47 -2.99 5.90
N LYS A 44 12.03 -3.29 7.08
CA LYS A 44 13.40 -2.89 7.45
C LYS A 44 14.46 -3.46 6.52
N LYS A 45 14.26 -4.67 6.01
CA LYS A 45 15.21 -5.35 5.12
C LYS A 45 15.11 -4.88 3.68
N TYR A 46 13.91 -4.89 3.11
CA TYR A 46 13.68 -4.62 1.68
C TYR A 46 13.43 -3.14 1.37
N TYR A 47 13.03 -2.36 2.37
CA TYR A 47 12.69 -0.93 2.25
C TYR A 47 13.30 -0.11 3.40
N PRO A 48 14.63 -0.18 3.66
CA PRO A 48 15.27 0.50 4.79
C PRO A 48 15.22 2.04 4.71
N PHE A 49 14.77 2.59 3.57
CA PHE A 49 14.77 4.02 3.27
C PHE A 49 13.53 4.76 3.79
N ILE A 50 12.56 4.04 4.36
CA ILE A 50 11.33 4.60 4.89
C ILE A 50 11.22 4.40 6.40
N GLU A 51 10.53 5.34 7.05
CA GLU A 51 10.11 5.15 8.43
C GLU A 51 9.02 4.08 8.49
N THR A 52 9.30 2.98 9.19
CA THR A 52 8.31 1.92 9.45
C THR A 52 8.09 1.75 10.94
N VAL A 53 6.83 1.79 11.35
CA VAL A 53 6.39 1.59 12.74
C VAL A 53 5.51 0.36 12.84
N TYR A 54 5.66 -0.40 13.92
CA TYR A 54 4.80 -1.52 14.25
C TYR A 54 3.77 -1.10 15.28
N TRP A 55 2.50 -1.22 14.93
CA TRP A 55 1.37 -1.02 15.84
C TRP A 55 0.48 -2.26 15.81
N GLY A 56 0.43 -2.97 16.94
CA GLY A 56 -0.41 -4.16 17.11
C GLY A 56 -1.90 -3.82 17.03
N TYR A 57 -2.72 -4.87 16.86
CA TYR A 57 -4.17 -4.70 16.71
C TYR A 57 -4.88 -3.92 17.82
N PRO A 58 -4.55 -4.10 19.12
CA PRO A 58 -5.27 -3.41 20.19
C PRO A 58 -5.10 -1.89 20.15
N GLU A 59 -3.90 -1.40 19.83
CA GLU A 59 -3.60 0.03 19.85
C GLU A 59 -3.80 0.71 18.48
N LEU A 60 -3.84 -0.06 17.39
CA LEU A 60 -3.79 0.47 16.02
C LEU A 60 -4.82 1.60 15.76
N GLY A 61 -6.09 1.36 16.08
CA GLY A 61 -7.15 2.33 15.80
C GLY A 61 -6.94 3.65 16.55
N ASP A 62 -6.68 3.58 17.86
CA ASP A 62 -6.42 4.74 18.70
C ASP A 62 -5.19 5.53 18.21
N GLN A 63 -4.11 4.82 17.88
CA GLN A 63 -2.87 5.44 17.42
C GLN A 63 -3.03 6.15 16.07
N VAL A 64 -3.77 5.54 15.14
CA VAL A 64 -4.06 6.13 13.82
C VAL A 64 -4.93 7.37 13.96
N LEU A 65 -6.05 7.27 14.68
CA LEU A 65 -7.03 8.35 14.76
C LEU A 65 -6.53 9.59 15.52
N SER A 66 -5.69 9.39 16.54
CA SER A 66 -5.10 10.49 17.30
C SER A 66 -4.07 11.30 16.52
N ARG A 67 -3.46 10.73 15.46
CA ARG A 67 -2.30 11.34 14.77
C ARG A 67 -2.53 11.69 13.30
N PHE A 68 -3.39 10.95 12.61
CA PHE A 68 -3.51 11.06 11.15
C PHE A 68 -4.92 11.43 10.73
N ASP A 69 -5.00 12.24 9.68
CA ASP A 69 -6.25 12.64 9.04
C ASP A 69 -6.49 11.84 7.74
N LEU A 70 -5.43 11.29 7.15
CA LEU A 70 -5.46 10.52 5.89
C LEU A 70 -4.61 9.26 5.96
N LEU A 71 -5.12 8.16 5.43
CA LEU A 71 -4.46 6.86 5.39
C LEU A 71 -4.39 6.31 3.96
N PHE A 72 -3.20 5.91 3.52
CA PHE A 72 -2.99 5.19 2.26
C PHE A 72 -2.96 3.68 2.52
N CYS A 73 -3.86 2.90 1.93
CA CYS A 73 -3.86 1.44 2.11
C CYS A 73 -4.52 0.70 0.93
N SER A 74 -4.43 -0.62 0.92
CA SER A 74 -5.05 -1.46 -0.12
C SER A 74 -6.40 -2.06 0.31
N LEU A 75 -6.92 -1.60 1.44
CA LEU A 75 -8.20 -2.04 2.02
C LEU A 75 -9.33 -1.17 1.48
N THR A 76 -10.54 -1.71 1.43
CA THR A 76 -11.74 -0.92 1.15
C THR A 76 -12.18 -0.14 2.39
N ARG A 77 -12.95 0.91 2.17
CA ARG A 77 -13.46 1.78 3.21
C ARG A 77 -14.23 1.02 4.29
N SER A 78 -15.14 0.17 3.86
CA SER A 78 -15.94 -0.69 4.73
C SER A 78 -15.09 -1.59 5.64
N PHE A 79 -13.94 -2.06 5.16
CA PHE A 79 -13.01 -2.86 5.93
C PHE A 79 -12.22 -2.01 6.93
N VAL A 80 -11.82 -0.79 6.56
CA VAL A 80 -11.19 0.15 7.50
C VAL A 80 -12.16 0.56 8.60
N ASP A 81 -13.41 0.87 8.24
CA ASP A 81 -14.44 1.23 9.22
C ASP A 81 -14.76 0.07 10.18
N SER A 82 -14.68 -1.19 9.73
CA SER A 82 -14.89 -2.34 10.61
C SER A 82 -13.76 -2.48 11.64
N ILE A 83 -12.50 -2.36 11.21
CA ILE A 83 -11.32 -2.43 12.08
C ILE A 83 -11.32 -1.27 13.08
N PHE A 84 -11.65 -0.05 12.64
CA PHE A 84 -11.53 1.16 13.46
C PHE A 84 -12.81 1.59 14.14
N SER A 85 -13.91 0.85 14.00
CA SER A 85 -15.25 1.21 14.51
C SER A 85 -15.25 1.77 15.94
N PHE A 86 -14.65 1.05 16.89
CA PHE A 86 -14.57 1.47 18.29
C PHE A 86 -13.74 2.75 18.48
N ALA A 87 -12.55 2.81 17.87
CA ALA A 87 -11.69 3.99 17.96
C ALA A 87 -12.34 5.22 17.31
N GLN A 88 -13.04 5.06 16.18
CA GLN A 88 -13.80 6.13 15.54
C GLN A 88 -14.87 6.70 16.46
N HIS A 89 -15.55 5.84 17.23
CA HIS A 89 -16.52 6.27 18.22
C HIS A 89 -15.86 7.02 19.39
N VAL A 90 -14.77 6.52 19.95
CA VAL A 90 -14.06 7.16 21.06
C VAL A 90 -13.52 8.54 20.67
N HIS A 91 -12.91 8.64 19.49
CA HIS A 91 -12.28 9.88 19.00
C HIS A 91 -13.26 10.85 18.33
N GLN A 92 -14.51 10.44 18.12
CA GLN A 92 -15.51 11.20 17.33
C GLN A 92 -14.95 11.68 15.98
N LYS A 93 -14.11 10.84 15.37
CA LYS A 93 -13.35 11.14 14.16
C LYS A 93 -13.34 9.92 13.25
N ARG A 94 -13.32 10.15 11.95
CA ARG A 94 -13.06 9.11 10.94
C ARG A 94 -11.83 9.52 10.14
N VAL A 95 -10.86 8.63 10.00
CA VAL A 95 -9.71 8.86 9.12
C VAL A 95 -10.18 8.80 7.66
N ALA A 96 -9.72 9.71 6.81
CA ALA A 96 -9.96 9.59 5.37
C ALA A 96 -9.03 8.50 4.80
N THR A 97 -9.48 7.82 3.75
CA THR A 97 -8.72 6.73 3.13
C THR A 97 -8.48 7.03 1.65
N VAL A 98 -7.26 6.72 1.17
CA VAL A 98 -6.93 6.67 -0.25
C VAL A 98 -6.55 5.24 -0.58
N TRP A 99 -7.31 4.65 -1.49
CA TRP A 99 -7.05 3.28 -1.93
C TRP A 99 -5.85 3.22 -2.87
N CYS A 100 -4.96 2.26 -2.61
CA CYS A 100 -3.72 2.03 -3.32
C CYS A 100 -3.74 0.66 -4.01
N PRO A 101 -3.74 0.60 -5.36
CA PRO A 101 -3.66 -0.67 -6.08
C PRO A 101 -2.29 -1.31 -5.93
N HIS A 102 -2.26 -2.64 -5.84
CA HIS A 102 -1.02 -3.43 -5.93
C HIS A 102 -0.56 -3.69 -7.39
N GLY A 103 -1.23 -3.09 -8.38
CA GLY A 103 -0.87 -3.14 -9.79
C GLY A 103 -2.07 -3.00 -10.73
N ASN A 104 -1.82 -3.14 -12.03
CA ASN A 104 -2.90 -3.28 -13.02
C ASN A 104 -3.53 -4.67 -12.86
N SER A 105 -4.68 -4.73 -12.21
CA SER A 105 -5.43 -5.98 -12.09
C SER A 105 -6.05 -6.35 -13.44
N ASP A 106 -6.02 -7.62 -13.81
CA ASP A 106 -6.88 -8.24 -14.81
C ASP A 106 -8.12 -8.90 -14.19
N LYS A 107 -8.07 -9.16 -12.88
CA LYS A 107 -9.08 -9.93 -12.15
C LYS A 107 -10.32 -9.10 -11.82
N GLY A 108 -10.18 -7.78 -11.78
CA GLY A 108 -11.25 -6.83 -11.43
C GLY A 108 -12.50 -6.91 -12.33
N GLN A 109 -12.40 -7.52 -13.52
CA GLN A 109 -13.56 -7.76 -14.37
C GLN A 109 -14.54 -8.78 -13.78
N ARG A 110 -14.04 -9.82 -13.11
CA ARG A 110 -14.84 -10.99 -12.68
C ARG A 110 -15.17 -11.00 -11.19
N THR A 111 -14.54 -10.15 -10.40
CA THR A 111 -14.66 -10.13 -8.94
C THR A 111 -15.35 -8.87 -8.46
N TYR A 112 -16.27 -9.00 -7.50
CA TYR A 112 -16.87 -7.89 -6.78
C TYR A 112 -15.85 -7.33 -5.78
N PHE A 113 -15.08 -6.33 -6.21
CA PHE A 113 -14.04 -5.72 -5.39
C PHE A 113 -13.99 -4.22 -5.63
N MET A 114 -13.96 -3.80 -6.89
CA MET A 114 -13.91 -2.39 -7.26
C MET A 114 -15.14 -1.64 -6.74
N GLU A 115 -16.29 -2.31 -6.71
CA GLU A 115 -17.56 -1.80 -6.18
C GLU A 115 -17.44 -1.35 -4.73
N GLY A 116 -16.59 -1.99 -3.92
CA GLY A 116 -16.32 -1.58 -2.53
C GLY A 116 -15.45 -0.33 -2.39
N LEU A 117 -14.95 0.23 -3.49
CA LEU A 117 -14.22 1.51 -3.50
C LEU A 117 -15.16 2.71 -3.65
N ASN A 118 -16.47 2.50 -3.80
CA ASN A 118 -17.45 3.56 -3.97
C ASN A 118 -17.56 4.52 -2.77
N GLU A 119 -17.13 4.07 -1.59
CA GLU A 119 -17.08 4.86 -0.36
C GLU A 119 -15.68 5.46 -0.09
N GLU A 120 -14.70 5.22 -0.96
CA GLU A 120 -13.36 5.78 -0.83
C GLU A 120 -13.34 7.26 -1.21
N ARG A 121 -12.49 8.03 -0.51
CA ARG A 121 -12.28 9.44 -0.89
C ARG A 121 -11.64 9.53 -2.26
N ALA A 122 -10.58 8.76 -2.45
CA ALA A 122 -9.84 8.72 -3.70
C ALA A 122 -9.22 7.34 -3.94
N ALA A 123 -8.99 7.03 -5.21
CA ALA A 123 -8.24 5.86 -5.64
C ALA A 123 -7.00 6.30 -6.42
N LEU A 124 -5.84 5.73 -6.11
CA LEU A 124 -4.70 5.83 -7.01
C LEU A 124 -4.89 4.84 -8.17
N VAL A 125 -4.46 5.20 -9.39
CA VAL A 125 -4.62 4.36 -10.59
C VAL A 125 -3.33 4.32 -11.42
N TYR A 126 -2.91 3.12 -11.83
CA TYR A 126 -1.70 2.95 -12.65
C TYR A 126 -1.87 3.39 -14.10
N GLY A 127 -3.11 3.49 -14.59
CA GLY A 127 -3.41 3.94 -15.94
C GLY A 127 -4.87 3.72 -16.35
N GLN A 128 -5.13 3.94 -17.64
CA GLN A 128 -6.49 3.96 -18.21
C GLN A 128 -7.28 2.68 -17.96
N LYS A 129 -6.62 1.51 -17.98
CA LYS A 129 -7.28 0.22 -17.73
C LYS A 129 -8.04 0.17 -16.39
N ILE A 130 -7.45 0.69 -15.31
CA ILE A 130 -8.12 0.72 -14.00
C ILE A 130 -9.28 1.73 -14.03
N ILE A 131 -9.10 2.87 -14.69
CA ILE A 131 -10.16 3.87 -14.88
C ILE A 131 -11.35 3.23 -15.61
N ASP A 132 -11.10 2.50 -16.69
CA ASP A 132 -12.15 1.83 -17.46
C ASP A 132 -12.88 0.79 -16.60
N PHE A 133 -12.19 0.07 -15.72
CA PHE A 133 -12.82 -0.85 -14.78
C PHE A 133 -13.69 -0.12 -13.76
N LEU A 134 -13.22 0.99 -13.20
CA LEU A 134 -14.02 1.81 -12.28
C LEU A 134 -15.28 2.36 -12.96
N ILE A 135 -15.20 2.73 -14.24
CA ILE A 135 -16.34 3.18 -15.04
C ILE A 135 -17.32 2.02 -15.28
N GLN A 136 -16.83 0.88 -15.77
CA GLN A 136 -17.65 -0.31 -16.04
C GLN A 136 -18.39 -0.82 -14.81
N LYS A 137 -17.79 -0.65 -13.62
CA LYS A 137 -18.37 -1.04 -12.33
C LYS A 137 -19.22 0.06 -11.67
N GLY A 138 -19.37 1.23 -12.31
CA GLY A 138 -20.17 2.34 -11.79
C GLY A 138 -19.56 3.05 -10.57
N VAL A 139 -18.26 2.86 -10.31
CA VAL A 139 -17.54 3.38 -9.14
C VAL A 139 -16.87 4.71 -9.43
N TYR A 140 -16.41 4.92 -10.67
CA TYR A 140 -15.60 6.08 -11.03
C TYR A 140 -16.27 7.42 -10.69
N SER A 141 -17.58 7.54 -10.93
CA SER A 141 -18.35 8.76 -10.63
C SER A 141 -18.65 8.96 -9.14
N GLN A 142 -18.39 7.97 -8.28
CA GLN A 142 -18.61 8.02 -6.84
C GLN A 142 -17.35 8.45 -6.08
N LEU A 143 -16.17 8.22 -6.66
CA LEU A 143 -14.90 8.70 -6.13
C LEU A 143 -14.80 10.22 -6.24
N GLN A 144 -14.24 10.88 -5.23
CA GLN A 144 -13.91 12.32 -5.36
C GLN A 144 -12.75 12.53 -6.33
N ALA A 145 -11.83 11.57 -6.40
CA ALA A 145 -10.73 11.58 -7.33
C ALA A 145 -10.23 10.17 -7.67
N ALA A 146 -9.86 9.98 -8.94
CA ALA A 146 -9.03 8.86 -9.39
C ALA A 146 -7.71 9.44 -9.90
N LEU A 147 -6.61 9.21 -9.18
CA LEU A 147 -5.33 9.89 -9.39
C LEU A 147 -4.34 8.99 -10.14
N PRO A 148 -3.94 9.32 -11.38
CA PRO A 148 -2.93 8.57 -12.10
C PRO A 148 -1.55 8.70 -11.43
N ILE A 149 -0.92 7.57 -11.13
CA ILE A 149 0.38 7.54 -10.42
C ILE A 149 1.53 7.00 -11.28
N GLY A 150 1.23 6.41 -12.44
CA GLY A 150 2.21 5.74 -13.28
C GLY A 150 2.97 4.63 -12.53
N ASN A 151 4.21 4.33 -12.94
CA ASN A 151 5.02 3.28 -12.33
C ASN A 151 6.04 3.84 -11.32
N PHE A 152 5.56 4.37 -10.20
CA PHE A 152 6.42 4.89 -9.13
C PHE A 152 7.32 3.82 -8.49
N ARG A 153 6.91 2.54 -8.54
CA ARG A 153 7.74 1.40 -8.07
C ARG A 153 9.04 1.27 -8.87
N HIS A 154 8.97 1.46 -10.18
CA HIS A 154 10.17 1.45 -11.03
C HIS A 154 11.10 2.61 -10.70
N ALA A 155 10.56 3.81 -10.44
CA ALA A 155 11.36 4.95 -10.03
C ALA A 155 12.09 4.70 -8.69
N HIS A 156 11.39 4.10 -7.71
CA HIS A 156 11.98 3.69 -6.44
C HIS A 156 13.09 2.64 -6.62
N TYR A 157 12.85 1.61 -7.44
CA TYR A 157 13.87 0.61 -7.77
C TYR A 157 15.13 1.25 -8.37
N LEU A 158 14.97 2.16 -9.34
CA LEU A 158 16.12 2.84 -9.95
C LEU A 158 16.89 3.70 -8.95
N LYS A 159 16.18 4.37 -8.03
CA LYS A 159 16.78 5.17 -6.96
C LYS A 159 17.65 4.33 -6.02
N HIS A 160 17.19 3.13 -5.67
CA HIS A 160 17.85 2.24 -4.70
C HIS A 160 18.46 0.99 -5.34
N LYS A 161 18.86 1.10 -6.62
CA LYS A 161 19.29 -0.03 -7.44
C LYS A 161 20.45 -0.81 -6.80
N GLU A 162 21.37 -0.12 -6.15
CA GLU A 162 22.53 -0.75 -5.48
C GLU A 162 22.09 -1.68 -4.34
N HIS A 163 21.17 -1.24 -3.48
CA HIS A 163 20.61 -2.06 -2.40
C HIS A 163 19.92 -3.31 -2.93
N TYR A 164 19.05 -3.15 -3.92
CA TYR A 164 18.35 -4.29 -4.54
C TYR A 164 19.29 -5.22 -5.30
N THR A 165 20.37 -4.70 -5.88
CA THR A 165 21.39 -5.53 -6.52
C THR A 165 22.11 -6.39 -5.48
N ALA A 166 22.48 -5.82 -4.34
CA ALA A 166 23.11 -6.56 -3.24
C ALA A 166 22.17 -7.66 -2.68
N LEU A 167 20.91 -7.33 -2.42
CA LEU A 167 19.89 -8.29 -1.97
C LEU A 167 19.68 -9.42 -2.98
N LEU A 168 19.58 -9.10 -4.28
CA LEU A 168 19.44 -10.09 -5.34
C LEU A 168 20.62 -11.08 -5.34
N GLN A 169 21.85 -10.56 -5.18
CA GLN A 169 23.04 -11.39 -5.11
C GLN A 169 23.00 -12.33 -3.91
N GLU A 170 22.68 -11.80 -2.73
CA GLU A 170 22.67 -12.56 -1.48
C GLU A 170 21.57 -13.61 -1.42
N GLU A 171 20.35 -13.25 -1.82
CA GLU A 171 19.17 -14.05 -1.53
C GLU A 171 18.74 -14.97 -2.65
N VAL A 172 19.09 -14.62 -3.89
CA VAL A 172 18.66 -15.33 -5.09
C VAL A 172 19.88 -15.91 -5.79
N VAL A 173 20.79 -15.07 -6.30
CA VAL A 173 21.85 -15.53 -7.22
C VAL A 173 22.78 -16.54 -6.56
N LYS A 174 23.20 -16.33 -5.31
CA LYS A 174 24.03 -17.30 -4.57
C LYS A 174 23.38 -18.68 -4.39
N LYS A 175 22.05 -18.76 -4.48
CA LYS A 175 21.28 -20.00 -4.32
C LYS A 175 20.92 -20.65 -5.65
N LEU A 176 21.13 -19.95 -6.77
CA LEU A 176 20.88 -20.48 -8.10
C LEU A 176 22.09 -21.28 -8.62
N PRO A 177 21.87 -22.34 -9.41
CA PRO A 177 22.94 -23.01 -10.11
C PRO A 177 23.61 -22.06 -11.10
N VAL A 178 24.93 -22.21 -11.29
CA VAL A 178 25.67 -21.44 -12.29
C VAL A 178 25.31 -21.99 -13.67
N LEU A 179 24.42 -21.30 -14.37
CA LEU A 179 23.98 -21.61 -15.72
C LEU A 179 24.35 -20.46 -16.67
N PRO A 180 24.61 -20.74 -17.95
CA PRO A 180 24.92 -19.71 -18.94
C PRO A 180 23.75 -18.74 -19.18
N GLN A 181 22.52 -19.17 -18.88
CA GLN A 181 21.32 -18.36 -19.00
C GLN A 181 20.30 -18.72 -17.90
N THR A 182 19.57 -17.71 -17.45
CA THR A 182 18.45 -17.86 -16.52
C THR A 182 17.19 -17.35 -17.20
N LEU A 183 16.18 -18.20 -17.33
CA LEU A 183 14.86 -17.82 -17.80
C LEU A 183 13.97 -17.53 -16.59
N LEU A 184 13.39 -16.32 -16.56
CA LEU A 184 12.33 -15.97 -15.61
C LEU A 184 10.98 -16.12 -16.33
N TYR A 185 10.11 -16.97 -15.80
CA TYR A 185 8.74 -17.17 -16.28
C TYR A 185 7.77 -16.76 -15.17
N ALA A 186 6.94 -15.74 -15.43
CA ALA A 186 6.02 -15.11 -14.48
C ALA A 186 4.67 -14.86 -15.14
#